data_AF-A0A6N8G929-F1
#
_entry.id   AF-A0A6N8G929-F1
#
_cell.length_a   1.000
_cell.length_b   1.000
_cell.length_c   1.000
_cell.angle_alpha   90.00
_cell.angle_beta   90.00
_cell.angle_gamma   90.00
#
_symmetry.space_group_name_H-M   'P 1'
#
loop_
_entity.id
_entity.type
_entity.pdbx_description
1 polymer ?
#
loop_
_entity_poly.entity_id
_entity_poly.type
_entity_poly.pdbx_seq_one_letter_code
_entity_poly.pdbx_strand_id
1 'polypeptide(L)' 'MKFVLEVDMGEDAFGGNAAKELGRILRYWGGNLGYYDLKPGDAADVYDSAYNDVGRWSVVDS' A
#
# COMPACT_ATOMS: atom_id res chain seq x y z
N MET A 1 4.61 17.06 6.23
CA MET A 1 4.72 16.01 5.21
C MET A 1 4.81 14.65 5.88
N LYS A 2 3.85 13.76 5.59
CA LYS A 2 3.73 12.43 6.16
C LYS A 2 3.38 11.44 5.05
N PHE A 3 4.08 10.31 5.01
CA PHE A 3 3.68 9.17 4.18
C PHE A 3 2.72 8.29 4.97
N VAL A 4 1.59 7.94 4.37
CA VAL A 4 0.58 7.05 4.94
C VAL A 4 0.36 5.89 3.99
N LEU A 5 0.42 4.67 4.49
CA LEU A 5 -0.01 3.47 3.80
C LEU A 5 -1.12 2.84 4.63
N GLU A 6 -2.30 2.74 4.03
CA GLU A 6 -3.45 2.06 4.60
C GLU A 6 -3.77 0.85 3.74
N VAL A 7 -3.91 -0.30 4.40
CA VAL A 7 -4.23 -1.57 3.77
C VAL A 7 -5.35 -2.22 4.56
N ASP A 8 -6.48 -2.46 3.91
CA ASP A 8 -7.52 -3.33 4.43
C ASP A 8 -7.08 -4.79 4.26
N MET A 9 -7.04 -5.52 5.38
CA MET A 9 -6.63 -6.92 5.40
C MET A 9 -7.82 -7.88 5.42
N GLY A 10 -9.05 -7.37 5.38
CA GLY A 10 -10.28 -8.14 5.55
C GLY A 10 -10.44 -8.71 6.96
N GLU A 11 -11.51 -9.48 7.17
CA GLU A 11 -11.87 -10.03 8.49
C GLU A 11 -10.85 -11.06 9.01
N ASP A 12 -10.21 -11.81 8.12
CA ASP A 12 -9.33 -12.94 8.44
C ASP A 12 -7.86 -12.73 8.02
N ALA A 13 -7.48 -11.48 7.77
CA ALA A 13 -6.11 -11.08 7.46
C ALA A 13 -5.57 -11.83 6.22
N PHE A 14 -6.28 -11.70 5.09
CA PHE A 14 -6.02 -12.40 3.82
C PHE A 14 -6.07 -13.93 3.95
N GLY A 15 -7.13 -14.49 4.55
CA GLY A 15 -7.25 -15.95 4.72
C GLY A 15 -6.15 -16.52 5.62
N GLY A 16 -5.69 -15.76 6.62
CA GLY A 16 -4.58 -16.12 7.50
C GLY A 16 -3.18 -15.95 6.89
N ASN A 17 -3.05 -15.36 5.70
CA ASN A 17 -1.77 -15.18 5.00
C ASN A 17 -1.17 -13.76 5.11
N ALA A 18 -1.59 -12.99 6.12
CA ALA A 18 -1.17 -11.63 6.41
C ALA A 18 0.29 -11.30 6.08
N ALA A 19 1.24 -12.01 6.68
CA ALA A 19 2.67 -11.72 6.52
C ALA A 19 3.13 -11.85 5.05
N LYS A 20 2.58 -12.82 4.33
CA LYS A 20 2.91 -13.07 2.92
C LYS A 20 2.34 -11.98 2.03
N GLU A 21 1.05 -11.65 2.18
CA GLU A 21 0.39 -10.65 1.35
C GLU A 21 0.89 -9.23 1.65
N LEU A 22 0.97 -8.85 2.93
CA LEU A 22 1.49 -7.54 3.30
C LEU A 22 2.96 -7.38 2.91
N GLY A 23 3.79 -8.41 3.08
CA GLY A 23 5.19 -8.39 2.63
C GLY A 23 5.30 -8.20 1.10
N ARG A 24 4.41 -8.82 0.32
CA ARG A 24 4.35 -8.64 -1.13
C ARG A 24 3.97 -7.21 -1.50
N ILE A 25 2.94 -6.65 -0.85
CA ILE A 25 2.50 -5.26 -1.02
C ILE A 25 3.66 -4.30 -0.74
N LEU A 26 4.28 -4.41 0.44
CA LEU A 26 5.43 -3.58 0.85
C LEU A 26 6.58 -3.61 -0.15
N ARG A 27 6.92 -4.79 -0.66
CA ARG A 27 7.99 -4.95 -1.67
C ARG A 27 7.63 -4.26 -2.99
N TYR A 28 6.38 -4.38 -3.46
CA TYR A 28 5.98 -3.82 -4.75
C TYR A 28 5.90 -2.29 -4.74
N TRP A 29 5.14 -1.71 -3.82
CA TRP A 29 5.03 -0.24 -3.81
C TRP A 29 6.35 0.39 -3.35
N GLY A 30 7.07 -0.24 -2.41
CA GLY A 30 8.37 0.24 -1.95
C GLY A 30 9.39 0.35 -3.08
N GLY A 31 9.40 -0.62 -4.01
CA GLY A 31 10.20 -0.54 -5.23
C GLY A 31 9.71 0.52 -6.23
N ASN A 32 8.40 0.74 -6.30
CA ASN A 32 7.80 1.72 -7.21
C ASN A 32 7.95 3.17 -6.75
N LEU A 33 8.25 3.44 -5.47
CA LEU A 33 8.43 4.80 -4.95
C LEU A 33 9.47 5.61 -5.72
N GLY A 34 10.47 4.96 -6.32
CA GLY A 34 11.49 5.62 -7.14
C GLY A 34 10.96 6.31 -8.40
N TYR A 35 9.69 6.08 -8.76
CA TYR A 35 9.01 6.72 -9.89
C TYR A 35 8.11 7.90 -9.48
N TYR A 36 8.06 8.28 -8.20
CA TYR A 36 7.22 9.35 -7.69
C TYR A 36 8.06 10.47 -7.08
N ASP A 37 7.55 11.70 -7.14
CA ASP A 37 8.20 12.88 -6.53
C ASP A 37 8.09 12.87 -4.99
N LEU A 38 7.13 12.12 -4.45
CA LEU A 38 6.80 12.02 -3.02
C LEU A 38 6.49 13.38 -2.39
N LYS A 39 5.70 14.19 -3.08
CA LYS A 39 5.19 15.48 -2.59
C LYS A 39 3.75 15.37 -2.10
N PRO A 40 3.29 16.29 -1.23
CA PRO A 40 1.89 16.35 -0.82
C PRO A 40 0.93 16.29 -2.01
N GLY A 41 -0.04 15.39 -1.94
CA GLY A 41 -0.98 15.10 -3.03
C GLY A 41 -0.62 13.86 -3.87
N ASP A 42 0.63 13.40 -3.85
CA ASP A 42 1.01 12.15 -4.51
C ASP A 42 0.41 10.96 -3.75
N ALA A 43 -0.15 10.01 -4.51
CA ALA A 43 -0.78 8.83 -3.97
C ALA A 43 -1.04 7.78 -5.07
N ALA A 44 -1.14 6.51 -4.69
CA ALA A 44 -1.59 5.45 -5.58
C ALA A 44 -2.28 4.30 -4.83
N ASP A 45 -3.16 3.61 -5.54
CA ASP A 45 -3.93 2.48 -5.01
C ASP A 45 -3.03 1.25 -4.80
N VAL A 46 -3.41 0.42 -3.85
CA VAL A 46 -2.70 -0.78 -3.43
C VAL A 46 -3.55 -1.98 -3.74
N TYR A 47 -2.94 -2.99 -4.37
CA TYR A 47 -3.64 -4.20 -4.80
C TYR A 47 -3.05 -5.46 -4.13
N ASP A 48 -3.92 -6.40 -3.78
CA ASP A 48 -3.54 -7.73 -3.31
C ASP A 48 -3.06 -8.65 -4.45
N SER A 49 -2.73 -9.90 -4.13
CA SER A 49 -2.27 -10.88 -5.13
C SER A 49 -3.32 -11.31 -6.14
N ALA A 50 -4.60 -11.07 -5.86
CA ALA A 50 -5.72 -11.33 -6.73
C ALA A 50 -6.19 -10.07 -7.51
N TYR A 51 -5.43 -8.97 -7.44
CA TYR A 51 -5.74 -7.68 -8.06
C TYR A 51 -6.99 -6.98 -7.50
N ASN A 52 -7.38 -7.30 -6.28
CA ASN A 52 -8.39 -6.51 -5.58
C ASN A 52 -7.75 -5.23 -5.05
N ASP A 53 -8.46 -4.11 -5.16
CA ASP A 53 -8.08 -2.89 -4.45
C ASP A 53 -8.24 -3.14 -2.94
N VAL A 54 -7.17 -2.93 -2.20
CA VAL A 54 -7.10 -3.15 -0.76
C VAL A 54 -6.61 -1.93 0.00
N GLY A 55 -6.58 -0.76 -0.65
CA GLY A 55 -6.21 0.48 0.01
C GLY A 55 -5.32 1.37 -0.83
N ARG A 56 -4.55 2.23 -0.16
CA ARG A 56 -3.86 3.33 -0.83
C ARG A 56 -2.66 3.79 -0.02
N TRP A 57 -1.63 4.27 -0.70
CA TRP A 57 -0.62 5.12 -0.07
C TRP A 57 -0.78 6.57 -0.50
N SER A 58 -0.43 7.50 0.38
CA SER A 58 -0.46 8.94 0.10
C SER A 58 0.64 9.70 0.84
N VAL A 59 1.07 10.83 0.26
CA VAL A 59 1.83 11.86 0.95
C VAL A 59 0.88 13.01 1.29
N VAL A 60 0.75 13.31 2.57
CA VAL A 60 -0.12 14.38 3.08
C VAL A 60 0.69 15.48 3.75
N ASP A 61 0.13 16.69 3.76
CA ASP A 61 0.61 17.76 4.63
C ASP A 61 0.44 17.38 6.11
N SER A 62 1.31 17.90 6.97
CA SER A 62 1.30 17.61 8.41
C SER A 62 0.40 18.56 9.17
#